data_AF-A0A6L5FXB1-F1
#
_entry.id   AF-A0A6L5FXB1-F1
#
_cell.length_a   1.000
_cell.length_b   1.000
_cell.length_c   1.000
_cell.angle_alpha   90.00
_cell.angle_beta   90.00
_cell.angle_gamma   90.00
#
_symmetry.space_group_name_H-M   'P 1'
#
loop_
_entity.id
_entity.type
_entity.pdbx_description
1 polymer ?
#
loop_
_entity_poly.entity_id
_entity_poly.type
_entity_poly.pdbx_seq_one_letter_code
_entity_poly.pdbx_strand_id
1 'polypeptide(L)'
;MDRVNVWPHLMAAEFVALLIVLILITVFSAVVDAPLRQLANFNQTPNPSKAPWYFLGLQELLRYFHPQVAGVTIPTVIIIGLFAAPYIDRNPSTRPDDRKLAIVIFSFFMLTFAVLTIIGMFFRGPGFNFTFPWNDGIFFEL
;
A
#
# COMPACT_ATOMS: atom_id res chain seq x y z
N MET A 1 -30.63 2.84 13.29
CA MET A 1 -29.64 3.93 13.15
C MET A 1 -30.43 5.18 12.83
N ASP A 2 -30.46 6.11 13.76
CA ASP A 2 -31.11 7.41 13.53
C ASP A 2 -30.26 8.23 12.57
N ARG A 3 -30.91 8.87 11.59
CA ARG A 3 -30.22 9.68 10.59
C ARG A 3 -30.03 11.09 11.14
N VAL A 4 -28.83 11.62 11.03
CA VAL A 4 -28.49 13.01 11.35
C VAL A 4 -28.19 13.78 10.08
N ASN A 5 -28.48 15.08 10.08
CA ASN A 5 -28.18 15.95 8.94
C ASN A 5 -26.67 16.07 8.73
N VAL A 6 -26.24 16.03 7.47
CA VAL A 6 -24.84 16.20 7.04
C VAL A 6 -24.25 17.49 7.62
N TRP A 7 -24.99 18.59 7.50
CA TRP A 7 -24.67 19.84 8.17
C TRP A 7 -25.44 19.94 9.49
N PRO A 8 -24.80 20.35 10.61
CA PRO A 8 -23.36 20.59 10.78
C PRO A 8 -22.56 19.32 11.15
N HIS A 9 -23.23 18.22 11.50
CA HIS A 9 -22.62 17.10 12.22
C HIS A 9 -21.48 16.40 11.47
N LEU A 10 -21.73 15.94 10.23
CA LEU A 10 -20.71 15.25 9.44
C LEU A 10 -19.61 16.23 9.01
N MET A 11 -20.00 17.41 8.55
CA MET A 11 -19.06 18.45 8.09
C MET A 11 -18.08 18.88 9.19
N ALA A 12 -18.55 19.04 10.43
CA ALA A 12 -17.69 19.38 11.55
C ALA A 12 -16.70 18.25 11.87
N ALA A 13 -17.16 16.99 11.89
CA ALA A 13 -16.29 15.84 12.15
C ALA A 13 -15.22 15.67 11.06
N GLU A 14 -15.59 15.81 9.78
CA GLU A 14 -14.65 15.76 8.66
C GLU A 14 -13.65 16.91 8.68
N PHE A 15 -14.10 18.12 9.02
CA PHE A 15 -13.20 19.27 9.16
C PHE A 15 -12.18 19.08 10.28
N VAL A 16 -12.59 18.53 11.43
CA VAL A 16 -11.66 18.18 12.51
C VAL A 16 -10.68 17.10 12.07
N ALA A 17 -11.15 16.04 11.40
CA ALA A 17 -10.28 15.00 10.86
C ALA A 17 -9.26 15.56 9.85
N LEU A 18 -9.69 16.48 8.97
CA LEU A 18 -8.83 17.19 8.03
C LEU A 18 -7.74 17.99 8.75
N LEU A 19 -8.11 18.77 9.77
CA LEU A 19 -7.15 19.55 10.55
C LEU A 19 -6.12 18.63 11.24
N ILE A 20 -6.56 17.51 11.80
CA ILE A 20 -5.66 16.53 12.42
C ILE A 20 -4.68 15.97 11.39
N VAL A 21 -5.17 15.50 10.23
CA VAL A 21 -4.31 14.95 9.17
C VAL A 21 -3.34 16.00 8.63
N LEU A 22 -3.80 17.24 8.44
CA LEU A 22 -2.97 18.36 8.00
C LEU A 22 -1.83 18.63 8.99
N ILE A 23 -2.15 18.70 10.28
CA ILE A 23 -1.15 18.92 11.34
C ILE A 23 -0.15 17.75 11.36
N LEU A 24 -0.61 16.50 11.30
CA LEU A 24 0.25 15.32 11.31
C LEU A 24 1.23 15.31 10.13
N ILE A 25 0.74 15.55 8.91
CA ILE A 25 1.59 15.59 7.71
C ILE A 25 2.54 16.78 7.76
N THR A 26 2.10 17.95 8.21
CA THR A 26 2.95 19.15 8.31
C THR A 26 4.06 18.96 9.33
N VAL A 27 3.74 18.43 10.52
CA VAL A 27 4.73 18.13 11.54
C VAL A 27 5.71 17.06 11.05
N PHE A 28 5.22 15.97 10.46
CA PHE A 28 6.08 14.92 9.89
C PHE A 28 7.04 15.51 8.84
N SER A 29 6.54 16.33 7.92
CA SER A 29 7.35 16.98 6.88
C SER A 29 8.37 17.98 7.44
N ALA A 30 8.12 18.56 8.61
CA ALA A 30 9.03 19.53 9.24
C ALA A 30 10.14 18.85 10.07
N VAL A 31 9.91 17.63 10.54
CA VAL A 31 10.85 16.90 11.42
C VAL A 31 11.59 15.76 10.72
N VAL A 32 11.11 15.31 9.55
CA VAL A 32 11.73 14.24 8.77
C VAL A 32 12.33 14.83 7.50
N ASP A 33 13.66 14.84 7.45
CA ASP A 33 14.39 15.25 6.25
C ASP A 33 14.29 14.18 5.16
N ALA A 34 13.85 14.59 3.96
CA ALA A 34 13.94 13.79 2.76
C ALA A 34 15.25 14.15 2.02
N PRO A 35 16.31 13.33 2.10
CA PRO A 35 17.60 13.68 1.51
C PRO A 35 17.50 13.78 -0.01
N LEU A 36 17.94 14.90 -0.58
CA LEU A 36 18.02 15.07 -2.02
C LEU A 36 19.15 14.19 -2.58
N ARG A 37 18.81 13.34 -3.54
CA ARG A 37 19.79 12.56 -4.30
C ARG A 37 20.50 13.44 -5.34
N GLN A 38 21.61 12.93 -5.87
CA GLN A 38 22.31 13.56 -6.98
C GLN A 38 21.41 13.62 -8.23
N LEU A 39 21.77 14.51 -9.17
CA LEU A 39 21.09 14.58 -10.47
C LEU A 39 21.13 13.21 -11.16
N ALA A 40 20.03 12.88 -11.85
CA ALA A 40 19.88 11.58 -12.50
C ALA A 40 21.00 11.34 -13.53
N ASN A 41 21.56 10.13 -13.50
CA ASN A 41 22.60 9.68 -14.42
C ASN A 41 22.11 8.47 -15.22
N PHE A 42 21.96 8.62 -16.54
CA PHE A 42 21.48 7.55 -17.41
C PHE A 42 22.44 6.36 -17.52
N ASN A 43 23.73 6.55 -17.20
CA ASN A 43 24.73 5.49 -17.24
C ASN A 43 24.84 4.72 -15.92
N GLN A 44 24.08 5.09 -14.88
CA GLN A 44 24.18 4.49 -13.55
C GLN A 44 22.80 4.23 -12.94
N THR A 45 22.47 2.95 -12.78
CA THR A 45 21.27 2.53 -12.04
C THR A 45 21.54 2.55 -10.53
N PRO A 46 20.69 3.21 -9.71
CA PRO A 46 20.81 3.18 -8.26
C PRO A 46 20.77 1.75 -7.71
N ASN A 47 21.56 1.48 -6.66
CA ASN A 47 21.58 0.19 -6.00
C ASN A 47 21.56 0.37 -4.47
N PRO A 48 20.51 -0.08 -3.75
CA PRO A 48 19.34 -0.80 -4.27
C PRO A 48 18.31 0.11 -4.94
N SER A 49 17.77 -0.35 -6.07
CA SER A 49 16.65 0.31 -6.75
C SER A 49 15.33 -0.13 -6.10
N LYS A 50 14.88 0.59 -5.08
CA LYS A 50 13.57 0.38 -4.44
C LYS A 50 12.53 1.35 -4.99
N ALA A 51 11.32 0.86 -5.20
CA ALA A 51 10.15 1.67 -5.54
C ALA A 51 9.62 2.42 -4.30
N PRO A 52 8.78 3.45 -4.48
CA PRO A 52 8.05 4.07 -3.37
C PRO A 52 7.26 3.03 -2.57
N TRP A 53 7.05 3.27 -1.28
CA TRP A 53 6.50 2.28 -0.34
C TRP A 53 5.15 1.68 -0.77
N TYR A 54 4.28 2.48 -1.40
CA TYR A 54 2.98 2.03 -1.91
C TYR A 54 3.06 1.13 -3.15
N PHE A 55 4.24 1.05 -3.79
CA PHE A 55 4.54 0.12 -4.88
C PHE A 55 5.49 -1.02 -4.48
N LEU A 56 6.05 -1.02 -3.26
CA LEU A 56 7.02 -2.05 -2.86
C LEU A 56 6.43 -3.47 -2.87
N GLY A 57 5.17 -3.65 -2.47
CA GLY A 57 4.52 -4.97 -2.55
C GLY A 57 4.43 -5.49 -3.99
N LEU A 58 4.18 -4.61 -4.95
CA LEU A 58 4.18 -4.95 -6.38
C LEU A 58 5.59 -5.23 -6.90
N GLN A 59 6.58 -4.43 -6.49
CA GLN A 59 7.98 -4.67 -6.83
C GLN A 59 8.48 -6.01 -6.29
N GLU A 60 8.09 -6.35 -5.07
CA GLU A 60 8.40 -7.63 -4.47
C GLU A 60 7.77 -8.79 -5.25
N LEU A 61 6.52 -8.63 -5.70
CA LEU A 61 5.85 -9.62 -6.55
C LEU A 61 6.59 -9.83 -7.90
N LEU A 62 7.14 -8.77 -8.49
CA LEU A 62 7.94 -8.83 -9.72
C LEU A 62 9.23 -9.66 -9.57
N ARG A 63 9.71 -9.91 -8.34
CA ARG A 63 10.86 -10.80 -8.12
C ARG A 63 10.50 -12.28 -8.31
N TYR A 64 9.23 -12.64 -8.11
CA TYR A 64 8.78 -14.03 -8.11
C TYR A 64 8.10 -14.45 -9.41
N PHE A 65 7.54 -13.51 -10.17
CA PHE A 65 6.78 -13.80 -11.38
C PHE A 65 7.33 -13.05 -12.59
N HIS A 66 7.01 -13.55 -13.78
CA HIS A 66 7.30 -12.84 -15.03
C HIS A 66 6.69 -11.43 -15.00
N PRO A 67 7.39 -10.38 -15.51
CA PRO A 67 6.94 -9.00 -15.40
C PRO A 67 5.53 -8.73 -15.93
N GLN A 68 5.11 -9.41 -17.00
CA GLN A 68 3.74 -9.29 -17.51
C GLN A 68 2.69 -9.84 -16.52
N VAL A 69 3.01 -10.90 -15.79
CA VAL A 69 2.08 -11.52 -14.84
C VAL A 69 1.94 -10.65 -13.60
N ALA A 70 3.06 -10.31 -12.96
CA ALA A 70 3.06 -9.52 -11.73
C ALA A 70 2.67 -8.06 -11.97
N GLY A 71 3.20 -7.43 -13.01
CA GLY A 71 3.00 -6.00 -13.26
C GLY A 71 1.69 -5.67 -13.99
N VAL A 72 1.12 -6.60 -14.76
CA VAL A 72 -0.05 -6.32 -15.60
C VAL A 72 -1.21 -7.25 -15.27
N THR A 73 -1.06 -8.56 -15.42
CA THR A 73 -2.18 -9.51 -15.32
C THR A 73 -2.80 -9.53 -13.92
N ILE A 74 -2.00 -9.70 -12.87
CA ILE A 74 -2.49 -9.77 -11.49
C ILE A 74 -3.23 -8.48 -11.08
N PRO A 75 -2.63 -7.28 -11.21
CA PRO A 75 -3.33 -6.02 -10.93
C PRO A 75 -4.61 -5.85 -11.73
N THR A 76 -4.58 -6.19 -13.03
CA THR A 76 -5.75 -6.08 -13.91
C THR A 76 -6.90 -6.98 -13.44
N VAL A 77 -6.60 -8.24 -13.10
CA VAL A 77 -7.61 -9.17 -12.59
C VAL A 77 -8.19 -8.71 -11.26
N ILE A 78 -7.37 -8.16 -10.35
CA ILE A 78 -7.85 -7.60 -9.08
C ILE A 78 -8.81 -6.45 -9.33
N ILE A 79 -8.43 -5.50 -10.20
CA ILE A 79 -9.27 -4.33 -10.54
C ILE A 79 -10.59 -4.76 -11.18
N ILE A 80 -10.55 -5.67 -12.15
CA ILE A 80 -11.76 -6.22 -12.78
C ILE A 80 -12.63 -6.93 -11.74
N GLY A 81 -12.02 -7.72 -10.84
CA GLY A 81 -12.71 -8.39 -9.74
C GLY A 81 -13.41 -7.40 -8.79
N LEU A 82 -12.77 -6.27 -8.47
CA LEU A 82 -13.37 -5.21 -7.65
C LEU A 82 -14.54 -4.52 -8.37
N PHE A 83 -14.42 -4.25 -9.67
CA PHE A 83 -15.54 -3.72 -10.47
C PHE A 83 -16.68 -4.72 -10.60
N ALA A 84 -16.38 -6.02 -10.68
CA ALA A 84 -17.36 -7.08 -10.75
C ALA A 84 -18.01 -7.41 -9.39
N ALA A 85 -17.38 -7.02 -8.28
CA ALA A 85 -17.84 -7.30 -6.93
C ALA A 85 -19.33 -7.00 -6.67
N PRO A 86 -19.90 -5.82 -7.02
CA PRO A 86 -21.32 -5.55 -6.81
C PRO A 86 -22.27 -6.43 -7.63
N TYR A 87 -21.79 -7.08 -8.69
CA TYR A 87 -22.60 -7.96 -9.55
C TYR A 87 -22.50 -9.44 -9.13
N ILE A 88 -21.36 -9.83 -8.54
CA ILE A 88 -21.07 -11.18 -8.06
C ILE A 88 -21.61 -11.36 -6.64
N ASP A 89 -21.37 -10.41 -5.74
CA ASP A 89 -21.83 -10.46 -4.35
C ASP A 89 -23.28 -9.99 -4.25
N ARG A 90 -24.21 -10.94 -4.34
CA ARG A 90 -25.66 -10.71 -4.23
C ARG A 90 -26.17 -10.79 -2.80
N ASN A 91 -25.30 -10.77 -1.79
CA ASN A 91 -25.74 -10.82 -0.40
C ASN A 91 -26.57 -9.58 -0.05
N PRO A 92 -27.86 -9.73 0.32
CA PRO A 92 -28.73 -8.60 0.65
C PRO A 92 -28.33 -7.92 1.97
N SER A 93 -27.56 -8.59 2.82
CA SER A 93 -27.07 -8.04 4.08
C SER A 93 -25.72 -7.34 3.90
N THR A 94 -25.57 -6.19 4.54
CA THR A 94 -24.28 -5.48 4.69
C THR A 94 -23.61 -5.77 6.02
N ARG A 95 -24.23 -6.59 6.88
CA ARG A 95 -23.68 -6.91 8.20
C ARG A 95 -22.40 -7.74 8.05
N PRO A 96 -21.32 -7.42 8.79
CA PRO A 96 -20.07 -8.18 8.71
C PRO A 96 -20.25 -9.68 9.00
N ASP A 97 -21.13 -10.02 9.96
CA ASP A 97 -21.44 -11.40 10.35
C ASP A 97 -21.96 -12.26 9.20
N ASP A 98 -22.67 -11.63 8.26
CA ASP A 98 -23.31 -12.31 7.12
C ASP A 98 -22.37 -12.37 5.90
N ARG A 99 -21.21 -11.69 5.95
CA ARG A 99 -20.27 -11.53 4.82
C ARG A 99 -18.87 -12.10 5.10
N LYS A 100 -18.78 -13.07 6.03
CA LYS A 100 -17.50 -13.65 6.50
C LYS A 100 -16.59 -14.07 5.37
N LEU A 101 -17.11 -14.72 4.31
CA LEU A 101 -16.29 -15.15 3.18
C LEU A 101 -15.65 -13.97 2.44
N ALA A 102 -16.43 -12.94 2.09
CA ALA A 102 -15.91 -11.75 1.40
C ALA A 102 -14.87 -11.03 2.26
N ILE A 103 -15.13 -10.90 3.57
CA ILE A 103 -14.21 -10.30 4.53
C ILE A 103 -12.91 -11.12 4.61
N VAL A 104 -12.98 -12.45 4.70
CA VAL A 104 -11.80 -13.32 4.77
C VAL A 104 -10.98 -13.22 3.48
N ILE A 105 -11.61 -13.26 2.31
CA ILE A 105 -10.92 -13.13 1.02
C ILE A 105 -10.22 -11.77 0.91
N PHE A 106 -10.93 -10.68 1.23
CA PHE A 106 -10.37 -9.34 1.20
C PHE A 106 -9.25 -9.16 2.24
N SER A 107 -9.41 -9.73 3.44
CA SER A 107 -8.40 -9.68 4.49
C SER A 107 -7.15 -10.46 4.08
N PHE A 108 -7.29 -11.62 3.45
CA PHE A 108 -6.17 -12.39 2.91
C PHE A 108 -5.43 -11.63 1.81
N PHE A 109 -6.17 -10.97 0.91
CA PHE A 109 -5.61 -10.08 -0.10
C PHE A 109 -4.77 -8.95 0.53
N MET A 110 -5.35 -8.24 1.52
CA MET A 110 -4.66 -7.17 2.24
C MET A 110 -3.43 -7.67 3.00
N LEU A 111 -3.54 -8.83 3.66
CA LEU A 111 -2.42 -9.44 4.38
C LEU A 111 -1.28 -9.81 3.44
N THR A 112 -1.59 -10.40 2.28
CA THR A 112 -0.58 -10.76 1.29
C THR A 112 0.15 -9.51 0.78
N PHE A 113 -0.58 -8.45 0.45
CA PHE A 113 0.04 -7.20 0.01
C PHE A 113 0.89 -6.54 1.11
N ALA A 114 0.43 -6.57 2.36
CA ALA A 114 1.19 -6.09 3.51
C ALA A 114 2.49 -6.87 3.71
N VAL A 115 2.44 -8.21 3.66
CA VAL A 115 3.63 -9.07 3.80
C VAL A 115 4.64 -8.79 2.68
N LEU A 116 4.20 -8.73 1.42
CA LEU A 116 5.07 -8.40 0.30
C LEU A 116 5.72 -7.01 0.46
N THR A 117 4.94 -6.02 0.92
CA THR A 117 5.44 -4.67 1.16
C THR A 117 6.50 -4.65 2.27
N ILE A 118 6.28 -5.37 3.37
CA ILE A 118 7.23 -5.48 4.49
C ILE A 118 8.53 -6.17 4.03
N ILE A 119 8.42 -7.23 3.22
CA ILE A 119 9.60 -7.91 2.65
C ILE A 119 10.38 -6.94 1.74
N GLY A 120 9.69 -6.27 0.81
CA GLY A 120 10.31 -5.29 -0.08
C GLY A 120 10.98 -4.12 0.67
N MET A 121 10.38 -3.68 1.77
CA MET A 121 10.87 -2.58 2.58
C MET A 121 12.15 -2.96 3.35
N PHE A 122 12.10 -4.05 4.11
CA PHE A 122 13.14 -4.36 5.09
C PHE A 122 14.11 -5.46 4.66
N PHE A 123 13.66 -6.46 3.90
CA PHE A 123 14.44 -7.67 3.60
C PHE A 123 15.09 -7.64 2.22
N ARG A 124 15.04 -6.50 1.52
CA ARG A 124 15.70 -6.30 0.22
C ARG A 124 16.90 -5.38 0.33
N GLY A 125 18.07 -5.90 -0.02
CA GLY A 125 19.36 -5.21 -0.02
C GLY A 125 19.95 -5.04 -1.42
N PRO A 126 21.28 -4.94 -1.56
CA PRO A 126 21.97 -4.71 -2.83
C PRO A 126 21.57 -5.71 -3.92
N GLY A 127 21.29 -5.20 -5.12
CA GLY A 127 20.77 -5.98 -6.25
C GLY A 127 19.32 -6.44 -6.07
N PHE A 128 18.60 -5.87 -5.11
CA PHE A 128 17.28 -6.33 -4.67
C PHE A 128 17.30 -7.81 -4.21
N ASN A 129 18.46 -8.26 -3.71
CA ASN A 129 18.61 -9.60 -3.15
C ASN A 129 18.06 -9.65 -1.72
N PHE A 130 17.68 -10.85 -1.29
CA PHE A 130 17.18 -11.04 0.06
C PHE A 130 18.33 -10.90 1.06
N THR A 131 18.14 -10.07 2.08
CA THR A 131 19.13 -9.81 3.13
C THR A 131 18.45 -9.84 4.49
N PHE A 132 19.20 -10.24 5.52
CA PHE A 132 18.69 -10.18 6.88
C PHE A 132 19.07 -8.84 7.52
N PRO A 133 18.11 -8.00 7.94
CA PRO A 133 18.39 -6.65 8.44
C PRO A 133 19.37 -6.60 9.62
N TRP A 134 19.35 -7.63 10.47
CA TRP A 134 20.22 -7.74 11.64
C TRP A 134 21.65 -8.19 11.33
N ASN A 135 21.92 -8.65 10.10
CA ASN A 135 23.27 -9.00 9.65
C ASN A 135 23.84 -7.94 8.70
N ASP A 136 23.04 -7.52 7.72
CA ASP A 136 23.50 -6.69 6.59
C ASP A 136 23.06 -5.22 6.70
N GLY A 137 22.24 -4.89 7.70
CA GLY A 137 21.64 -3.56 7.88
C GLY A 137 20.36 -3.33 7.08
N ILE A 138 19.80 -2.13 7.20
CA ILE A 138 18.57 -1.71 6.52
C ILE A 138 18.92 -0.81 5.35
N PHE A 139 18.44 -1.16 4.16
CA PHE A 139 18.65 -0.40 2.92
C PHE A 139 17.40 0.37 2.49
N PHE A 140 16.68 0.96 3.44
CA PHE A 140 15.47 1.72 3.20
C PHE A 140 15.79 3.20 3.30
N GLU A 141 15.37 3.96 2.29
CA GLU A 141 15.45 5.42 2.28
C GLU A 141 14.01 5.96 2.30
N LEU A 142 13.78 6.99 3.11
CA LEU A 142 12.51 7.70 3.24
C LEU A 142 12.29 8.65 2.05
#